data_AF-A0A1V5L7M0-F1
#
_entry.id   AF-A0A1V5L7M0-F1
#
_cell.length_a   1.000
_cell.length_b   1.000
_cell.length_c   1.000
_cell.angle_alpha   90.00
_cell.angle_beta   90.00
_cell.angle_gamma   90.00
#
_symmetry.space_group_name_H-M   'P 1'
#
loop_
_entity.id
_entity.type
_entity.pdbx_description
1 polymer ?
#
loop_
_entity_poly.entity_id
_entity_poly.type
_entity_poly.pdbx_seq_one_letter_code
_entity_poly.pdbx_strand_id
1 'polypeptide(L)' 'MGSAAVRALADGVSDVMIGLRAEQMVRVPLAEVVTRRREFDLELLDLVKTLAL' A
#
# COMPACT_ATOMS: atom_id res chain seq x y z
N MET A 1 7.18 9.22 -0.25
CA MET A 1 5.79 9.17 0.26
C MET A 1 5.34 10.48 0.91
N GLY A 2 6.06 11.03 1.91
CA GLY A 2 5.65 12.29 2.57
C GLY A 2 5.39 13.48 1.63
N SER A 3 6.24 13.70 0.61
CA SER A 3 6.00 14.75 -0.40
C SER A 3 4.67 14.58 -1.15
N ALA A 4 4.26 13.36 -1.47
CA ALA A 4 2.98 13.11 -2.14
C ALA A 4 1.79 13.34 -1.19
N ALA A 5 1.96 13.14 0.12
CA ALA A 5 0.94 13.50 1.11
C ALA A 5 0.77 15.02 1.19
N VAL A 6 1.88 15.78 1.22
CA VAL A 6 1.84 17.24 1.19
C VAL A 6 1.16 17.75 -0.09
N ARG A 7 1.46 17.14 -1.25
CA ARG A 7 0.79 17.48 -2.51
C ARG A 7 -0.71 17.17 -2.47
N ALA A 8 -1.12 16.04 -1.90
CA ALA A 8 -2.55 15.72 -1.76
C ALA A 8 -3.29 16.77 -0.90
N LEU A 9 -2.66 17.22 0.20
CA LEU A 9 -3.20 18.31 1.01
C LEU A 9 -3.28 19.64 0.23
N ALA A 10 -2.24 19.97 -0.54
CA ALA A 10 -2.21 21.16 -1.38
C ALA A 10 -3.29 21.13 -2.48
N ASP A 11 -3.61 19.95 -3.00
CA ASP A 11 -4.71 19.72 -3.96
C ASP A 11 -6.10 19.75 -3.28
N GLY A 12 -6.18 20.00 -1.97
CA GLY A 12 -7.42 20.01 -1.19
C GLY A 12 -8.00 18.61 -0.93
N VAL A 13 -7.24 17.55 -1.16
CA VAL A 13 -7.68 16.16 -0.95
C VAL A 13 -7.42 15.75 0.51
N SER A 14 -8.48 15.32 1.19
CA SER A 14 -8.44 14.74 2.54
C SER A 14 -8.80 13.24 2.53
N ASP A 15 -8.71 12.60 3.69
CA ASP A 15 -9.22 11.24 3.93
C ASP A 15 -8.63 10.14 3.04
N VAL A 16 -7.38 10.35 2.58
CA VAL A 16 -6.63 9.38 1.77
C VAL A 16 -5.33 8.96 2.44
N MET A 17 -5.01 7.68 2.31
CA MET A 17 -3.67 7.14 2.53
C MET A 17 -2.85 7.28 1.25
N ILE A 18 -1.59 7.66 1.41
CA ILE A 18 -0.61 7.57 0.33
C ILE A 18 0.07 6.21 0.39
N GLY A 19 -0.02 5.43 -0.68
CA GLY A 19 0.62 4.13 -0.84
C GLY A 19 1.62 4.09 -2.01
N LEU A 20 2.42 3.02 -2.06
CA LEU A 20 3.24 2.66 -3.22
C LEU A 20 2.74 1.32 -3.76
N ARG A 21 2.37 1.27 -5.04
CA ARG A 21 1.92 0.05 -5.72
C ARG A 21 2.60 -0.03 -7.07
N ALA A 22 3.31 -1.13 -7.33
CA ALA A 22 4.06 -1.35 -8.58
C ALA A 22 4.89 -0.10 -8.96
N GLU A 23 5.68 0.39 -8.00
CA GLU A 23 6.55 1.58 -8.12
C GLU A 23 5.83 2.92 -8.36
N GLN A 24 4.49 2.93 -8.31
CA GLN A 24 3.69 4.14 -8.49
C GLN A 24 3.09 4.61 -7.17
N MET A 25 3.14 5.92 -6.97
CA MET A 25 2.50 6.59 -5.83
C MET A 25 0.98 6.63 -6.07
N VAL A 26 0.21 6.01 -5.17
CA VAL A 26 -1.25 5.93 -5.25
C VAL A 26 -1.91 6.61 -4.06
N ARG A 27 -3.09 7.18 -4.28
CA ARG A 27 -3.99 7.69 -3.24
C ARG A 27 -5.08 6.63 -3.03
N VAL A 28 -5.30 6.20 -1.80
CA VAL A 28 -6.32 5.20 -1.46
C VAL A 28 -7.23 5.77 -0.38
N PRO A 29 -8.57 5.75 -0.54
CA PRO A 29 -9.48 6.23 0.51
C PRO A 29 -9.26 5.51 1.83
N LEU A 30 -9.18 6.25 2.94
CA LEU A 30 -8.96 5.65 4.26
C LEU A 30 -10.06 4.66 4.64
N ALA A 31 -11.32 4.90 4.23
CA ALA A 31 -12.44 3.99 4.46
C ALA A 31 -12.19 2.57 3.87
N GLU A 32 -11.49 2.48 2.74
CA GLU A 32 -11.10 1.19 2.14
C GLU A 32 -9.91 0.56 2.86
N VAL A 33 -9.02 1.37 3.44
CA VAL A 33 -7.81 0.87 4.10
C VAL A 33 -8.14 0.27 5.46
N VAL A 34 -8.96 0.96 6.25
CA VAL A 34 -9.27 0.54 7.64
C VAL A 34 -10.04 -0.78 7.71
N THR A 35 -10.69 -1.18 6.63
CA THR A 35 -11.42 -2.45 6.53
C THR A 35 -10.57 -3.59 5.96
N ARG A 36 -9.42 -3.29 5.36
CA ARG A 36 -8.54 -4.29 4.77
C ARG A 36 -7.59 -4.87 5.80
N ARG A 37 -7.48 -6.20 5.81
CA ARG A 37 -6.40 -6.91 6.49
C ARG A 37 -5.22 -7.04 5.53
N ARG A 38 -4.01 -6.97 6.08
CA ARG A 38 -2.80 -7.29 5.32
C ARG A 38 -2.85 -8.75 4.94
N GLU A 39 -2.91 -9.01 3.64
CA GLU A 39 -2.76 -10.36 3.10
C GLU A 39 -1.28 -10.71 3.03
N PHE A 40 -0.98 -11.97 3.36
CA PHE A 40 0.34 -12.53 3.15
C PHE A 40 0.33 -13.29 1.85
N ASP A 41 1.34 -13.06 1.03
CA ASP A 41 1.57 -13.83 -0.18
C ASP A 41 2.05 -15.23 0.21
N LEU A 42 1.15 -16.20 0.14
CA LEU A 42 1.44 -17.59 0.49
C LEU A 42 2.31 -18.27 -0.57
N GLU A 43 2.32 -17.78 -1.81
CA GLU A 43 3.19 -18.33 -2.86
C GLU A 43 4.65 -18.03 -2.53
N LEU A 44 4.93 -16.83 -2.02
CA LEU A 44 6.27 -16.50 -1.51
C LEU A 44 6.67 -17.37 -0.31
N LEU A 45 5.72 -17.72 0.56
CA LEU A 45 5.99 -18.63 1.67
C LEU A 45 6.34 -20.04 1.18
N ASP A 46 5.63 -20.53 0.17
CA ASP A 46 5.90 -21.83 -0.42
C ASP A 46 7.23 -21.84 -1.20
N LEU A 47 7.56 -20.75 -1.89
CA LEU A 47 8.86 -20.58 -2.54
C LEU A 47 10.02 -20.69 -1.55
N VAL A 48 9.91 -20.08 -0.36
CA VAL A 48 10.93 -20.21 0.70
C VAL A 48 11.12 -21.67 1.10
N LYS A 49 10.05 -22.45 1.24
CA LYS A 49 10.15 -23.89 1.58
C LYS A 49 10.84 -24.68 0.49
N THR A 50 10.64 -24.32 -0.78
CA THR A 50 11.27 -25.00 -1.93
C THR A 50 12.75 -24.63 -2.08
N LEU A 51 13.11 -23.35 -1.87
CA LEU A 51 14.48 -22.86 -2.09
C LEU A 51 15.41 -23.04 -0.87
N ALA A 52 14.86 -23.27 0.33
CA ALA A 52 15.65 -23.46 1.56
C ALA A 52 16.06 -24.92 1.84
N LEU A 53 15.80 -25.84 0.89
CA LEU A 53 16.28 -27.23 0.85
C LEU A 53 17.51 -27.33 -0.07
#